data_AF-A0A644T5S0-F1
#
_entry.id   AF-A0A644T5S0-F1
#
_cell.length_a   1.000
_cell.length_b   1.000
_cell.length_c   1.000
_cell.angle_alpha   90.00
_cell.angle_beta   90.00
_cell.angle_gamma   90.00
#
_symmetry.space_group_name_H-M   'P 1'
#
loop_
_entity.id
_entity.type
_entity.pdbx_description
1 polymer ?
#
loop_
_entity_poly.entity_id
_entity_poly.type
_entity_poly.pdbx_seq_one_letter_code
_entity_poly.pdbx_strand_id
1 'polypeptide(L)'
;MAFIPLLAMSALELNTVPSVIVGDNNTANTTEEVVTNGFQLTDVEKDRLEKALKINTYFHERSMPLFGHGMQFVLVAEKYGLPYDLLPAIAVRESSGGKNYINNNPFGWGSAKIPFSDFNEAIEVVGKNLAGANPRTARYYATPDVKKKLYYYNGTVIKGYEDQVIAIMNKIDKTSIDIDVELASK
;
A
#
# COMPACT_ATOMS: atom_id res chain seq x y z
N MET A 1 19.12 26.50 3.13
CA MET A 1 18.39 25.22 2.96
C MET A 1 17.10 25.35 3.76
N ALA A 2 15.94 25.35 3.10
CA ALA A 2 14.66 25.51 3.76
C ALA A 2 14.26 24.20 4.43
N PHE A 3 14.16 24.21 5.76
CA PHE A 3 13.54 23.15 6.55
C PHE A 3 12.04 23.19 6.30
N ILE A 4 11.50 22.15 5.67
CA ILE A 4 10.05 21.93 5.57
C ILE A 4 9.62 21.22 6.87
N PRO A 5 8.64 21.74 7.61
CA PRO A 5 8.19 21.11 8.85
C PRO A 5 7.43 19.82 8.54
N LEU A 6 7.78 18.76 9.27
CA LEU A 6 7.09 17.48 9.30
C LEU A 6 5.73 17.68 9.98
N LEU A 7 4.64 17.68 9.21
CA LEU A 7 3.29 17.64 9.76
C LEU A 7 3.10 16.27 10.43
N ALA A 8 2.91 16.29 11.75
CA ALA A 8 2.49 15.13 12.51
C ALA A 8 1.06 14.74 12.07
N MET A 9 0.90 13.55 11.51
CA MET A 9 -0.42 12.96 11.29
C MET A 9 -1.01 12.56 12.64
N SER A 10 -2.19 13.09 12.95
CA SER A 10 -2.99 12.67 14.11
C SER A 10 -3.30 11.18 13.99
N ALA A 11 -3.06 10.42 15.05
CA ALA A 11 -3.61 9.08 15.19
C ALA A 11 -5.14 9.19 15.12
N LEU A 12 -5.77 8.53 14.14
CA LEU A 12 -7.21 8.30 14.20
C LEU A 12 -7.48 7.45 15.44
N GLU A 13 -8.30 7.98 16.33
CA GLU A 13 -8.83 7.22 17.45
C GLU A 13 -9.70 6.08 16.91
N LEU A 14 -9.41 4.88 17.40
CA LEU A 14 -10.17 3.68 17.13
C LEU A 14 -11.54 3.84 17.81
N ASN A 15 -12.52 4.36 17.07
CA ASN A 15 -13.88 4.49 17.60
C ASN A 15 -14.42 3.08 17.90
N THR A 16 -14.56 2.82 19.19
CA THR A 16 -15.13 1.60 19.76
C THR A 16 -16.53 1.38 19.17
N VAL A 17 -16.74 0.19 18.62
CA VAL A 17 -18.03 -0.31 18.13
C VAL A 17 -19.09 -0.12 19.23
N PRO A 18 -20.20 0.59 18.99
CA PRO A 18 -21.29 0.60 19.94
C PRO A 18 -21.94 -0.78 19.95
N SER A 19 -22.00 -1.38 21.14
CA SER A 19 -22.77 -2.59 21.41
C SER A 19 -24.21 -2.41 20.93
N VAL A 20 -24.66 -3.30 20.06
CA VAL A 20 -26.07 -3.46 19.69
C VAL A 20 -26.86 -3.75 20.96
N ILE A 21 -27.63 -2.76 21.43
CA ILE A 21 -28.68 -2.98 22.42
C ILE A 21 -29.86 -3.57 21.65
N VAL A 22 -30.19 -4.82 21.96
CA VAL A 22 -31.43 -5.49 21.53
C VAL A 22 -32.59 -4.72 22.15
N GLY A 23 -33.48 -4.20 21.29
CA GLY A 23 -34.60 -3.35 21.69
C GLY A 23 -35.67 -4.09 22.49
N ASP A 24 -36.24 -3.38 23.47
CA ASP A 24 -37.57 -3.64 24.01
C ASP A 24 -38.49 -2.50 23.54
N ASN A 25 -39.70 -2.85 23.10
CA ASN A 25 -40.68 -1.96 22.48
C ASN A 25 -41.31 -1.01 23.51
N ASN A 26 -41.46 0.30 23.19
CA ASN A 26 -42.70 1.09 23.36
C ASN A 26 -42.53 2.60 23.10
N THR A 27 -43.36 3.09 22.17
CA THR A 27 -44.11 4.38 22.16
C THR A 27 -43.38 5.71 22.44
N ALA A 28 -43.21 6.53 21.39
CA ALA A 28 -43.88 7.84 21.21
C ALA A 28 -43.15 8.71 20.16
N ASN A 29 -43.93 9.30 19.26
CA ASN A 29 -43.53 10.27 18.25
C ASN A 29 -42.62 11.38 18.80
N THR A 30 -41.39 11.44 18.29
CA THR A 30 -40.70 12.70 18.02
C THR A 30 -40.06 12.54 16.66
N THR A 31 -40.42 13.40 15.71
CA THR A 31 -39.81 13.48 14.38
C THR A 31 -38.35 13.89 14.54
N GLU A 32 -37.46 12.92 14.70
CA GLU A 32 -36.06 13.07 14.35
C GLU A 32 -35.93 12.71 12.88
N GLU A 33 -35.75 13.71 12.03
CA GLU A 33 -35.16 13.48 10.72
C GLU A 33 -33.79 12.85 10.97
N VAL A 34 -33.72 11.53 10.82
CA VAL A 34 -32.45 10.81 10.67
C VAL A 34 -31.86 11.33 9.37
N VAL A 35 -31.06 12.39 9.48
CA VAL A 35 -30.21 12.85 8.40
C VAL A 35 -29.19 11.74 8.16
N THR A 36 -29.52 10.85 7.23
CA THR A 36 -28.58 9.95 6.59
C THR A 36 -27.63 10.80 5.75
N ASN A 37 -26.72 11.50 6.42
CA ASN A 37 -25.52 12.02 5.78
C ASN A 37 -24.73 10.80 5.31
N GLY A 38 -25.04 10.33 4.10
CA GLY A 38 -24.33 9.24 3.45
C GLY A 38 -22.84 9.53 3.51
N PHE A 39 -22.08 8.58 4.05
CA PHE A 39 -20.63 8.68 4.13
C PHE A 39 -20.07 8.86 2.71
N GLN A 40 -19.61 10.08 2.40
CA GLN A 40 -18.99 10.39 1.11
C GLN A 40 -17.47 10.39 1.28
N LEU A 41 -16.81 9.50 0.55
CA LEU A 41 -15.35 9.49 0.45
C LEU A 41 -14.86 10.79 -0.18
N THR A 42 -13.81 11.37 0.41
CA THR A 42 -13.05 12.47 -0.20
C THR A 42 -12.34 11.99 -1.47
N ASP A 43 -11.94 12.92 -2.34
CA ASP A 43 -11.20 12.59 -3.57
C ASP A 43 -9.87 11.87 -3.28
N VAL A 44 -9.23 12.22 -2.16
CA VAL A 44 -7.99 11.55 -1.70
C VAL A 44 -8.27 10.10 -1.31
N GLU A 45 -9.36 9.84 -0.59
CA GLU A 45 -9.71 8.47 -0.20
C GLU A 45 -10.15 7.63 -1.42
N LYS A 46 -10.83 8.24 -2.39
CA LYS A 46 -11.17 7.59 -3.66
C LYS A 46 -9.92 7.22 -4.45
N ASP A 47 -8.97 8.14 -4.60
CA ASP A 47 -7.68 7.88 -5.29
C ASP A 47 -6.87 6.77 -4.60
N ARG A 48 -6.80 6.78 -3.26
CA ARG A 48 -6.16 5.70 -2.48
C ARG A 48 -6.84 4.37 -2.71
N LEU A 49 -8.16 4.34 -2.68
CA LEU A 49 -8.95 3.14 -2.87
C LEU A 49 -8.75 2.58 -4.29
N GLU A 50 -8.79 3.42 -5.31
CA GLU A 50 -8.52 3.02 -6.70
C GLU A 50 -7.14 2.35 -6.81
N LYS A 51 -6.09 2.99 -6.30
CA LYS A 51 -4.72 2.45 -6.34
C LYS A 51 -4.60 1.13 -5.58
N ALA A 52 -5.22 1.04 -4.40
CA ALA A 52 -5.23 -0.17 -3.59
C ALA A 52 -5.96 -1.33 -4.30
N LEU A 53 -7.08 -1.04 -4.97
CA LEU A 53 -7.84 -2.01 -5.75
C LEU A 53 -7.07 -2.50 -6.96
N LYS A 54 -6.37 -1.61 -7.70
CA LYS A 54 -5.50 -2.04 -8.81
C LYS A 54 -4.46 -3.05 -8.38
N ILE A 55 -3.80 -2.82 -7.23
CA ILE A 55 -2.83 -3.76 -6.65
C ILE A 55 -3.53 -5.07 -6.25
N ASN A 56 -4.62 -4.99 -5.50
CA ASN A 56 -5.32 -6.18 -4.99
C ASN A 56 -5.90 -7.03 -6.12
N THR A 57 -6.54 -6.44 -7.12
CA THR A 57 -7.04 -7.14 -8.31
C THR A 57 -5.90 -7.83 -9.04
N TYR A 58 -4.79 -7.13 -9.28
CA TYR A 58 -3.63 -7.72 -9.96
C TYR A 58 -3.09 -8.96 -9.21
N PHE A 59 -2.99 -8.88 -7.88
CA PHE A 59 -2.55 -9.98 -7.02
C PHE A 59 -3.57 -11.13 -6.95
N HIS A 60 -4.85 -10.81 -6.80
CA HIS A 60 -5.94 -11.77 -6.69
C HIS A 60 -6.03 -12.65 -7.93
N GLU A 61 -6.09 -12.04 -9.12
CA GLU A 61 -6.15 -12.74 -10.41
C GLU A 61 -4.99 -13.72 -10.63
N ARG A 62 -3.86 -13.47 -9.94
CA ARG A 62 -2.64 -14.24 -10.06
C ARG A 62 -2.39 -15.10 -8.82
N SER A 63 -3.34 -15.20 -7.90
CA SER A 63 -3.24 -15.97 -6.64
C SER A 63 -1.96 -15.66 -5.86
N MET A 64 -1.62 -14.37 -5.75
CA MET A 64 -0.42 -13.90 -5.06
C MET A 64 -0.71 -13.69 -3.57
N PRO A 65 0.11 -14.23 -2.65
CA PRO A 65 -0.11 -14.11 -1.20
C PRO A 65 -0.14 -12.68 -0.63
N LEU A 66 0.37 -11.69 -1.37
CA LEU A 66 0.25 -10.28 -1.00
C LEU A 66 -1.14 -9.67 -1.25
N PHE A 67 -2.10 -10.43 -1.80
CA PHE A 67 -3.49 -10.00 -1.87
C PHE A 67 -4.00 -9.49 -0.50
N GLY A 68 -4.82 -8.44 -0.51
CA GLY A 68 -5.33 -7.78 0.68
C GLY A 68 -4.44 -6.66 1.23
N HIS A 69 -3.17 -6.58 0.80
CA HIS A 69 -2.22 -5.57 1.29
C HIS A 69 -2.19 -4.29 0.44
N GLY A 70 -3.05 -4.16 -0.58
CA GLY A 70 -3.07 -3.03 -1.51
C GLY A 70 -3.08 -1.65 -0.83
N MET A 71 -3.92 -1.46 0.20
CA MET A 71 -3.97 -0.17 0.92
C MET A 71 -2.67 0.11 1.69
N GLN A 72 -2.05 -0.91 2.28
CA GLN A 72 -0.77 -0.74 2.98
C GLN A 72 0.32 -0.25 2.03
N PHE A 73 0.38 -0.79 0.81
CA PHE A 73 1.32 -0.31 -0.21
C PHE A 73 1.11 1.16 -0.54
N VAL A 74 -0.15 1.59 -0.74
CA VAL A 74 -0.50 2.98 -1.04
C VAL A 74 -0.08 3.91 0.10
N LEU A 75 -0.45 3.57 1.34
CA LEU A 75 -0.13 4.41 2.50
C LEU A 75 1.37 4.54 2.73
N VAL A 76 2.13 3.46 2.57
CA VAL A 76 3.60 3.50 2.67
C VAL A 76 4.21 4.30 1.53
N ALA A 77 3.69 4.17 0.32
CA ALA A 77 4.16 4.94 -0.83
C ALA A 77 3.94 6.44 -0.63
N GLU A 78 2.76 6.85 -0.17
CA GLU A 78 2.47 8.25 0.15
C GLU A 78 3.36 8.78 1.28
N LYS A 79 3.46 8.02 2.38
CA LYS A 79 4.30 8.37 3.54
C LYS A 79 5.74 8.68 3.16
N TYR A 80 6.25 7.99 2.13
CA TYR A 80 7.65 8.06 1.73
C TYR A 80 7.89 8.70 0.36
N GLY A 81 6.86 9.23 -0.31
CA GLY A 81 6.99 9.85 -1.62
C GLY A 81 7.47 8.89 -2.71
N LEU A 82 6.97 7.65 -2.71
CA LEU A 82 7.25 6.63 -3.72
C LEU A 82 6.06 6.47 -4.68
N PRO A 83 6.27 5.97 -5.90
CA PRO A 83 5.18 5.45 -6.72
C PRO A 83 4.46 4.31 -6.00
N TYR A 84 3.12 4.33 -6.01
CA TYR A 84 2.28 3.38 -5.26
C TYR A 84 2.45 1.92 -5.71
N ASP A 85 2.83 1.73 -6.97
CA ASP A 85 3.03 0.46 -7.66
C ASP A 85 4.47 -0.07 -7.59
N LEU A 86 5.43 0.72 -7.10
CA LEU A 86 6.85 0.35 -7.04
C LEU A 86 7.10 -0.88 -6.15
N LEU A 87 6.68 -0.82 -4.88
CA LEU A 87 6.87 -1.94 -3.95
C LEU A 87 6.09 -3.19 -4.39
N PRO A 88 4.82 -3.11 -4.80
CA PRO A 88 4.10 -4.23 -5.40
C PRO A 88 4.87 -4.89 -6.55
N ALA A 89 5.41 -4.08 -7.48
CA ALA A 89 6.15 -4.58 -8.63
C ALA A 89 7.47 -5.26 -8.25
N ILE A 90 8.20 -4.72 -7.27
CA ILE A 90 9.40 -5.37 -6.71
C ILE A 90 9.02 -6.73 -6.11
N ALA A 91 7.96 -6.82 -5.30
CA ALA A 91 7.53 -8.10 -4.72
C ALA A 91 7.15 -9.14 -5.79
N VAL A 92 6.50 -8.71 -6.88
CA VAL A 92 6.23 -9.58 -8.04
C VAL A 92 7.52 -10.07 -8.67
N ARG A 93 8.50 -9.18 -8.87
CA ARG A 93 9.77 -9.55 -9.49
C ARG A 93 10.61 -10.49 -8.61
N GLU A 94 10.59 -10.28 -7.30
CA GLU A 94 11.48 -10.96 -6.35
C GLU A 94 10.91 -12.29 -5.85
N SER A 95 9.59 -12.40 -5.69
CA SER A 95 8.97 -13.59 -5.09
C SER A 95 7.67 -14.02 -5.77
N SER A 96 7.38 -13.53 -6.98
CA SER A 96 6.11 -13.74 -7.67
C SER A 96 4.89 -13.29 -6.85
N GLY A 97 5.03 -12.16 -6.14
CA GLY A 97 3.98 -11.56 -5.32
C GLY A 97 3.82 -12.26 -3.97
N GLY A 98 4.93 -12.76 -3.41
CA GLY A 98 4.93 -13.53 -2.17
C GLY A 98 4.63 -15.01 -2.35
N LYS A 99 4.73 -15.60 -3.55
CA LYS A 99 4.59 -17.06 -3.72
C LYS A 99 5.85 -17.82 -3.31
N ASN A 100 7.01 -17.22 -3.53
CA ASN A 100 8.33 -17.82 -3.27
C ASN A 100 9.11 -17.04 -2.20
N TYR A 101 8.42 -16.48 -1.22
CA TYR A 101 9.08 -15.75 -0.14
C TYR A 101 9.64 -16.70 0.92
N ILE A 102 10.64 -16.22 1.65
CA ILE A 102 11.10 -16.81 2.91
C ILE A 102 11.10 -15.71 3.96
N ASN A 103 10.95 -16.07 5.24
CA ASN A 103 11.08 -15.14 6.36
C ASN A 103 10.14 -13.91 6.32
N ASN A 104 8.92 -14.06 5.78
CA ASN A 104 7.99 -12.94 5.52
C ASN A 104 8.59 -11.80 4.68
N ASN A 105 9.60 -12.10 3.85
CA ASN A 105 10.32 -11.14 3.04
C ASN A 105 10.02 -11.35 1.55
N PRO A 106 8.91 -10.80 1.04
CA PRO A 106 8.52 -10.96 -0.37
C PRO A 106 9.39 -10.12 -1.32
N PHE A 107 10.26 -9.26 -0.80
CA PHE A 107 11.08 -8.33 -1.57
C PHE A 107 12.51 -8.83 -1.80
N GLY A 108 12.90 -9.97 -1.23
CA GLY A 108 14.29 -10.42 -1.29
C GLY A 108 15.27 -9.51 -0.54
N TRP A 109 14.77 -8.61 0.32
CA TRP A 109 15.57 -7.60 1.00
C TRP A 109 16.65 -8.24 1.88
N GLY A 110 17.90 -7.78 1.75
CA GLY A 110 19.04 -8.42 2.43
C GLY A 110 19.25 -9.88 2.01
N SER A 111 19.05 -10.18 0.72
CA SER A 111 19.08 -11.54 0.17
C SER A 111 18.07 -12.48 0.83
N ALA A 112 16.91 -11.95 1.21
CA ALA A 112 15.85 -12.61 1.97
C ALA A 112 16.27 -13.16 3.36
N LYS A 113 17.44 -12.76 3.86
CA LYS A 113 17.96 -13.19 5.18
C LYS A 113 17.45 -12.34 6.33
N ILE A 114 16.87 -11.17 6.04
CA ILE A 114 16.25 -10.31 7.04
C ILE A 114 14.80 -10.78 7.21
N PRO A 115 14.42 -11.35 8.36
CA PRO A 115 13.05 -11.71 8.65
C PRO A 115 12.21 -10.50 9.02
N PHE A 116 10.91 -10.59 8.72
CA PHE A 116 9.89 -9.67 9.18
C PHE A 116 8.83 -10.41 9.99
N SER A 117 8.12 -9.72 10.88
CA SER A 117 6.97 -10.25 11.62
C SER A 117 5.84 -10.64 10.67
N ASP A 118 5.62 -9.81 9.65
CA ASP A 118 4.55 -9.93 8.67
C ASP A 118 4.86 -9.08 7.42
N PHE A 119 3.96 -9.14 6.43
CA PHE A 119 4.13 -8.37 5.19
C PHE A 119 3.97 -6.86 5.38
N ASN A 120 3.18 -6.38 6.35
CA ASN A 120 3.04 -4.94 6.59
C ASN A 120 4.34 -4.33 7.10
N GLU A 121 5.04 -5.02 8.01
CA GLU A 121 6.39 -4.63 8.44
C GLU A 121 7.36 -4.65 7.26
N ALA A 122 7.34 -5.69 6.44
CA ALA A 122 8.20 -5.78 5.26
C ALA A 122 7.96 -4.60 4.30
N ILE A 123 6.69 -4.26 4.01
CA ILE A 123 6.31 -3.14 3.13
C ILE A 123 6.84 -1.82 3.70
N GLU A 124 6.59 -1.56 4.99
CA GLU A 124 7.02 -0.34 5.67
C GLU A 124 8.55 -0.19 5.69
N VAL A 125 9.27 -1.25 6.08
CA VAL A 125 10.74 -1.22 6.17
C VAL A 125 11.36 -1.05 4.79
N VAL A 126 10.95 -1.82 3.79
CA VAL A 126 11.54 -1.72 2.44
C VAL A 126 11.18 -0.38 1.80
N GLY A 127 9.95 0.11 1.98
CA GLY A 127 9.53 1.45 1.52
C GLY A 127 10.40 2.56 2.11
N LYS A 128 10.60 2.57 3.44
CA LYS A 128 11.49 3.52 4.12
C LYS A 128 12.91 3.53 3.53
N ASN A 129 13.47 2.34 3.27
CA ASN A 129 14.82 2.22 2.73
C ASN A 129 14.88 2.72 1.28
N LEU A 130 13.94 2.33 0.43
CA LEU A 130 13.85 2.73 -0.98
C LEU A 130 13.55 4.22 -1.16
N ALA A 131 12.99 4.89 -0.18
CA ALA A 131 12.82 6.34 -0.20
C ALA A 131 14.07 7.11 0.21
N GLY A 132 15.10 6.42 0.72
CA GLY A 132 16.27 7.06 1.31
C GLY A 132 16.02 7.68 2.68
N ALA A 133 14.87 7.39 3.31
CA ALA A 133 14.55 7.85 4.67
C ALA A 133 15.31 7.07 5.77
N ASN A 134 16.01 5.99 5.40
CA ASN A 134 17.01 5.35 6.26
C ASN A 134 18.42 5.88 5.93
N PRO A 135 19.11 6.56 6.86
CA PRO A 135 20.47 7.07 6.62
C PRO A 135 21.48 6.01 6.14
N ARG A 136 21.29 4.74 6.53
CA ARG A 136 22.18 3.64 6.13
C ARG A 136 22.10 3.28 4.65
N THR A 137 20.97 3.57 4.00
CA THR A 137 20.72 3.25 2.59
C THR A 137 20.50 4.50 1.72
N ALA A 138 20.42 5.68 2.33
CA ALA A 138 20.20 6.96 1.66
C ALA A 138 21.15 7.22 0.48
N ARG A 139 22.43 6.84 0.59
CA ARG A 139 23.41 7.00 -0.49
C ARG A 139 23.01 6.33 -1.82
N TYR A 140 22.16 5.30 -1.77
CA TYR A 140 21.64 4.60 -2.94
C TYR A 140 20.26 5.13 -3.37
N TYR A 141 19.42 5.44 -2.38
CA TYR A 141 17.98 5.58 -2.61
C TYR A 141 17.41 6.99 -2.39
N ALA A 142 18.18 7.94 -1.84
CA ALA A 142 17.76 9.34 -1.66
C ALA A 142 17.79 10.10 -3.00
N THR A 143 16.96 9.66 -3.94
CA THR A 143 16.78 10.19 -5.28
C THR A 143 15.31 10.00 -5.68
N PRO A 144 14.67 10.94 -6.40
CA PRO A 144 13.34 10.69 -6.95
C PRO A 144 13.36 9.72 -8.15
N ASP A 145 14.53 9.50 -8.76
CA ASP A 145 14.68 8.63 -9.93
C ASP A 145 14.44 7.14 -9.58
N VAL A 146 13.31 6.61 -10.03
CA VAL A 146 12.90 5.22 -9.84
C VAL A 146 13.87 4.24 -10.51
N LYS A 147 14.36 4.54 -11.73
CA LYS A 147 15.34 3.67 -12.40
C LYS A 147 16.63 3.57 -11.60
N LYS A 148 17.11 4.70 -11.06
CA LYS A 148 18.30 4.69 -10.20
C LYS A 148 18.10 3.88 -8.90
N LYS A 149 16.91 3.96 -8.28
CA LYS A 149 16.59 3.09 -7.13
C LYS A 149 16.66 1.62 -7.52
N LEU A 150 16.03 1.23 -8.62
CA LEU A 150 16.00 -0.16 -9.10
C LEU A 150 17.38 -0.67 -9.52
N TYR A 151 18.20 0.20 -10.11
CA TYR A 151 19.60 -0.11 -10.45
C TYR A 151 20.37 -0.56 -9.21
N TYR A 152 20.30 0.20 -8.11
CA TYR A 152 20.97 -0.17 -6.86
C TYR A 152 20.28 -1.31 -6.10
N TYR A 153 18.98 -1.52 -6.32
CA TYR A 153 18.26 -2.62 -5.70
C TYR A 153 18.78 -3.97 -6.21
N ASN A 154 18.83 -4.15 -7.53
CA ASN A 154 19.33 -5.38 -8.14
C ASN A 154 19.84 -5.22 -9.58
N GLY A 155 19.70 -4.05 -10.22
CA GLY A 155 20.18 -3.79 -11.58
C GLY A 155 21.71 -3.84 -11.75
N THR A 156 22.47 -3.63 -10.68
CA THR A 156 23.93 -3.85 -10.67
C THR A 156 24.31 -5.32 -10.85
N VAL A 157 23.40 -6.25 -10.54
CA VAL A 157 23.63 -7.71 -10.61
C VAL A 157 22.89 -8.31 -11.81
N ILE A 158 21.63 -7.90 -12.02
CA ILE A 158 20.75 -8.41 -13.07
C ILE A 158 20.52 -7.34 -14.12
N LYS A 159 21.13 -7.50 -15.30
CA LYS A 159 20.91 -6.59 -16.43
C LYS A 159 19.43 -6.54 -16.81
N GLY A 160 18.87 -5.34 -16.88
CA GLY A 160 17.47 -5.10 -17.27
C GLY A 160 16.45 -5.30 -16.15
N TYR A 161 16.91 -5.43 -14.89
CA TYR A 161 16.04 -5.52 -13.73
C TYR A 161 15.05 -4.35 -13.64
N GLU A 162 15.54 -3.14 -13.87
CA GLU A 162 14.79 -1.90 -13.79
C GLU A 162 13.63 -1.90 -14.78
N ASP A 163 13.90 -2.28 -16.03
CA ASP A 163 12.90 -2.32 -17.09
C ASP A 163 11.85 -3.40 -16.82
N GLN A 164 12.24 -4.53 -16.22
CA GLN A 164 11.31 -5.59 -15.84
C GLN A 164 10.38 -5.15 -14.71
N VAL A 165 10.90 -4.47 -13.69
CA VAL A 165 10.08 -3.94 -12.59
C VAL A 165 9.15 -2.84 -13.11
N ILE A 166 9.64 -1.92 -13.95
CA ILE A 166 8.81 -0.87 -14.57
C ILE A 166 7.72 -1.47 -15.46
N ALA A 167 8.01 -2.57 -16.17
CA ALA A 167 6.98 -3.27 -16.94
C ALA A 167 5.88 -3.88 -16.05
N ILE A 168 6.20 -4.29 -14.82
CA ILE A 168 5.21 -4.78 -13.85
C ILE A 168 4.42 -3.62 -13.25
N MET A 169 5.07 -2.51 -12.88
CA MET A 169 4.43 -1.26 -12.44
C MET A 169 3.33 -0.85 -13.42
N ASN A 170 3.68 -0.75 -14.71
CA ASN A 170 2.74 -0.42 -15.77
C ASN A 170 1.58 -1.42 -15.92
N LYS A 171 1.77 -2.69 -15.57
CA LYS A 171 0.69 -3.69 -15.61
C LYS A 171 -0.28 -3.52 -14.44
N ILE A 172 0.24 -3.20 -13.25
CA ILE A 172 -0.56 -2.91 -12.06
C ILE A 172 -1.38 -1.64 -12.29
N ASP A 173 -0.74 -0.58 -12.79
CA ASP A 173 -1.42 0.70 -13.02
C ASP A 173 -2.55 0.62 -14.06
N LYS A 174 -2.38 -0.26 -15.05
CA LYS A 174 -3.37 -0.55 -16.10
C LYS A 174 -4.39 -1.63 -15.73
N THR A 175 -4.32 -2.21 -14.53
CA THR A 175 -5.33 -3.17 -14.07
C THR A 175 -6.70 -2.49 -14.05
N SER A 176 -7.66 -3.07 -14.78
CA SER A 176 -9.04 -2.59 -14.75
C SER A 176 -9.67 -2.85 -13.39
N ILE A 177 -10.34 -1.84 -12.85
CA ILE A 177 -11.13 -1.95 -11.62
C ILE A 177 -12.55 -1.44 -11.89
N ASP A 178 -13.53 -2.01 -11.19
CA ASP A 178 -14.88 -1.48 -11.12
C ASP A 178 -15.08 -0.93 -9.71
N ILE A 179 -14.86 0.38 -9.56
CA ILE A 179 -14.89 1.02 -8.24
C ILE A 179 -16.33 1.18 -7.72
N ASP A 180 -17.31 1.27 -8.62
CA ASP A 180 -18.71 1.44 -8.24
C ASP A 180 -19.27 0.15 -7.63
N VAL A 181 -18.88 -1.01 -8.15
CA VAL A 181 -19.24 -2.32 -7.58
C VAL A 181 -18.65 -2.52 -6.18
N GLU A 182 -17.40 -2.09 -5.96
CA GLU A 182 -16.72 -2.26 -4.67
C GLU A 182 -17.19 -1.25 -3.61
N LEU A 183 -17.63 -0.06 -4.02
CA LEU A 183 -18.26 0.91 -3.12
C LEU A 183 -19.69 0.51 -2.75
N ALA A 184 -20.40 -0.22 -3.63
CA ALA A 184 -21.74 -0.72 -3.37
C ALA A 184 -21.77 -2.01 -2.52
N SER A 185 -20.64 -2.69 -2.34
CA SER A 185 -20.52 -3.93 -1.55
C SER A 185 -20.20 -3.67 -0.06
N LYS A 186 -20.05 -2.41 0.34
CA LYS A 186 -19.80 -1.96 1.72
C LYS A 186 -20.99 -1.19 2.27
#